data_AF-A0AAQ4CVR4-F1
#
_entry.id   AF-A0AAQ4CVR4-F1
#
_cell.length_a   1.000
_cell.length_b   1.000
_cell.length_c   1.000
_cell.angle_alpha   90.00
_cell.angle_beta   90.00
_cell.angle_gamma   90.00
#
_symmetry.space_group_name_H-M   'P 1'
#
loop_
_entity.id
_entity.type
_entity.pdbx_description
1 polymer ?
#
loop_
_entity_poly.entity_id
_entity_poly.type
_entity_poly.pdbx_seq_one_letter_code
_entity_poly.pdbx_strand_id
1 'polypeptide(L)' 'MKTIMIRDNVYKKLVEIKGNRSFSDVIEELIEESLSLRRKKLEKYFGIISENEAEKLMMEIKEMRRKNDESINRKLGNY' A
#
# COMPACT_ATOMS: atom_id res chain seq x y z
N MET A 1 22.57 5.83 -1.59
CA MET A 1 21.78 7.06 -1.40
C MET A 1 21.14 7.48 -2.71
N LYS A 2 19.87 7.87 -2.68
CA LYS A 2 19.16 8.49 -3.82
C LYS A 2 18.45 9.74 -3.31
N THR A 3 18.37 10.80 -4.12
CA THR A 3 17.70 12.04 -3.75
C THR A 3 16.23 11.98 -4.17
N ILE A 4 15.34 12.36 -3.27
CA ILE A 4 13.91 12.52 -3.54
C ILE A 4 13.51 13.96 -3.22
N MET A 5 12.65 14.55 -4.04
CA MET A 5 12.02 15.82 -3.74
C MET A 5 10.66 15.57 -3.10
N ILE A 6 10.37 16.30 -2.03
CA ILE A 6 9.09 16.22 -1.32
C ILE A 6 8.52 17.62 -1.13
N ARG A 7 7.21 17.71 -0.95
CA ARG A 7 6.53 18.97 -0.68
C ARG A 7 6.92 19.50 0.71
N ASP A 8 7.00 20.81 0.86
CA ASP A 8 7.36 21.47 2.13
C ASP A 8 6.48 21.03 3.31
N ASN A 9 5.18 20.84 3.07
CA ASN A 9 4.26 20.38 4.10
C ASN A 9 4.56 18.95 4.58
N VAL A 10 5.06 18.08 3.70
CA VAL A 10 5.50 16.73 4.05
C VAL A 10 6.82 16.79 4.81
N TYR A 11 7.75 17.64 4.36
CA TYR A 11 9.02 17.86 5.06
C TYR A 11 8.80 18.31 6.50
N LYS A 12 7.93 19.31 6.73
CA LYS A 12 7.61 19.80 8.09
C LYS A 12 7.08 18.69 9.00
N LYS A 13 6.14 17.87 8.51
CA LYS A 13 5.62 16.72 9.26
C LYS A 13 6.71 15.70 9.58
N LEU A 14 7.60 15.41 8.64
CA LEU A 14 8.71 14.50 8.88
C LEU A 14 9.70 15.06 9.91
N VAL A 15 9.94 16.37 9.92
CA VAL A 15 10.80 17.02 10.92
C VAL A 15 10.21 16.88 12.33
N GLU A 16 8.91 17.09 12.49
CA GLU A 16 8.21 16.94 13.78
C GLU A 16 8.32 15.51 14.33
N ILE A 17 8.20 14.50 13.46
CA ILE A 17 8.29 13.08 13.83
C ILE A 17 9.74 12.65 14.07
N LYS A 18 10.69 13.20 13.29
CA LYS A 18 12.09 12.77 13.28
C LYS A 18 12.79 13.00 14.62
N GLY A 19 12.55 14.12 15.29
CA GLY A 19 13.33 14.51 16.47
C GLY A 19 14.84 14.44 16.20
N ASN A 20 15.55 13.58 16.94
CA ASN A 20 17.00 13.37 16.82
C ASN A 20 17.42 12.24 15.85
N ARG A 21 16.48 11.58 15.16
CA ARG A 21 16.76 10.42 14.29
C ARG A 21 17.12 10.84 12.87
N SER A 22 17.52 9.91 12.00
CA SER A 22 17.66 10.22 10.57
C SER A 22 16.31 10.17 9.86
N PHE A 23 16.15 10.94 8.77
CA PHE A 23 14.94 10.86 7.93
C PHE A 23 14.75 9.46 7.33
N SER A 24 15.84 8.77 7.01
CA SER A 24 15.79 7.42 6.47
C SER A 24 15.19 6.44 7.49
N ASP A 25 15.62 6.50 8.75
CA ASP A 25 15.09 5.60 9.80
C ASP A 25 13.60 5.82 10.04
N VAL A 26 13.16 7.09 10.03
CA VAL A 26 11.75 7.46 10.20
C VAL A 26 10.91 6.96 9.02
N ILE A 27 11.42 7.11 7.80
CA ILE A 27 10.72 6.62 6.60
C ILE A 27 10.64 5.10 6.61
N GLU A 28 11.71 4.41 6.99
CA GLU A 28 11.76 2.96 7.06
C GLU A 28 10.78 2.41 8.09
N GLU A 29 10.76 2.98 9.31
CA GLU A 29 9.79 2.61 10.34
C GLU A 29 8.35 2.87 9.89
N LEU A 30 8.03 4.03 9.30
CA LEU A 30 6.69 4.33 8.81
C LEU A 30 6.25 3.33 7.71
N ILE A 31 7.19 2.88 6.88
CA ILE A 31 6.93 1.85 5.86
C ILE A 31 6.69 0.49 6.52
N GLU A 32 7.52 0.10 7.49
CA GLU A 32 7.40 -1.16 8.23
C GLU A 32 6.14 -1.23 9.10
N GLU A 33 5.78 -0.16 9.79
CA GLU A 33 4.52 -0.02 10.53
C GLU A 33 3.33 -0.14 9.59
N SER A 34 3.37 0.52 8.43
CA SER A 34 2.32 0.41 7.41
C SER A 34 2.17 -1.02 6.87
N LEU A 35 3.29 -1.74 6.70
CA LEU A 35 3.29 -3.13 6.23
C LEU A 35 2.83 -4.10 7.31
N SER A 36 3.28 -3.92 8.55
CA SER A 36 2.87 -4.73 9.69
C SER A 36 1.41 -4.50 10.06
N LEU A 37 0.90 -3.27 9.99
CA LEU A 37 -0.53 -2.96 10.12
C LEU A 37 -1.35 -3.58 8.99
N ARG A 38 -0.84 -3.55 7.75
CA ARG A 38 -1.49 -4.25 6.62
C ARG A 38 -1.52 -5.76 6.83
N ARG A 39 -0.42 -6.36 7.28
CA ARG A 39 -0.34 -7.78 7.61
C ARG A 39 -1.30 -8.14 8.76
N LYS A 40 -1.28 -7.41 9.88
CA LYS A 40 -2.23 -7.60 10.99
C LYS A 40 -3.68 -7.46 10.55
N LYS A 41 -4.01 -6.49 9.69
CA LYS A 41 -5.36 -6.37 9.13
C LYS A 41 -5.70 -7.61 8.29
N LEU A 42 -4.81 -8.02 7.38
CA LEU A 42 -4.99 -9.22 6.56
C LEU A 42 -5.14 -10.47 7.44
N GLU A 43 -4.27 -10.69 8.43
CA GLU A 43 -4.35 -11.81 9.38
C GLU A 43 -5.66 -11.81 10.18
N LYS A 44 -6.13 -10.63 10.63
CA LYS A 44 -7.44 -10.48 11.26
C LYS A 44 -8.58 -10.89 10.32
N TYR A 45 -8.49 -10.59 9.03
CA TYR A 45 -9.49 -11.02 8.05
C TYR A 45 -9.35 -12.51 7.70
N PHE A 46 -8.13 -13.02 7.57
CA PHE A 46 -7.84 -14.43 7.24
C PHE A 46 -8.20 -15.40 8.37
N GLY A 47 -8.18 -14.97 9.62
CA GLY A 47 -8.61 -15.80 10.77
C GLY A 47 -10.13 -15.97 10.92
N ILE A 48 -10.93 -15.29 10.09
CA ILE A 48 -12.41 -15.25 10.21
C ILE A 48 -13.09 -15.88 8.98
N ILE A 49 -12.40 -16.00 7.85
CA ILE A 49 -12.97 -16.50 6.61
C ILE A 49 -12.75 -18.01 6.46
N SER A 50 -13.82 -18.73 6.16
CA SER A 50 -13.74 -20.14 5.74
C SER A 50 -13.04 -20.25 4.37
N GLU A 51 -12.54 -21.45 4.04
CA GLU A 51 -11.86 -21.72 2.76
C GLU A 51 -12.71 -21.31 1.55
N ASN A 52 -14.02 -21.61 1.59
CA ASN A 52 -14.97 -21.20 0.55
C ASN A 52 -15.12 -19.67 0.42
N GLU A 53 -15.07 -18.93 1.52
CA GLU A 53 -15.15 -17.46 1.50
C GLU A 53 -13.85 -16.84 0.98
N ALA A 54 -12.71 -17.44 1.32
CA ALA A 54 -11.42 -17.06 0.79
C ALA A 54 -11.36 -17.25 -0.73
N GLU A 55 -11.83 -18.40 -1.24
CA GLU A 55 -11.89 -18.67 -2.70
C GLU A 55 -12.78 -17.67 -3.44
N LYS A 56 -13.98 -17.37 -2.90
CA LYS A 56 -14.87 -16.36 -3.47
C LYS A 56 -14.24 -14.98 -3.53
N LEU A 57 -13.61 -14.56 -2.43
CA LEU A 57 -12.91 -13.28 -2.38
C LEU A 57 -11.75 -13.23 -3.38
N MET A 58 -11.02 -14.34 -3.55
CA MET A 58 -9.95 -14.44 -4.52
C MET A 58 -10.46 -14.31 -5.97
N MET A 59 -11.63 -14.88 -6.28
CA MET A 59 -12.29 -14.71 -7.57
C MET A 59 -12.73 -13.26 -7.81
N GLU A 60 -13.31 -12.59 -6.82
CA GLU A 60 -13.71 -11.18 -6.94
C GLU A 60 -12.52 -10.25 -7.19
N ILE A 61 -11.41 -10.47 -6.48
CA ILE A 61 -10.16 -9.70 -6.69
C ILE A 61 -9.64 -9.90 -8.12
N LYS A 62 -9.69 -11.13 -8.64
CA LYS A 62 -9.24 -11.45 -10.00
C LYS A 62 -10.11 -10.78 -11.06
N GLU A 63 -11.43 -10.81 -10.87
CA GLU A 63 -12.42 -10.10 -11.71
C GLU A 63 -12.18 -8.58 -11.72
N MET A 64 -11.97 -7.97 -10.55
CA MET A 64 -11.70 -6.53 -10.45
C MET A 64 -10.39 -6.14 -11.14
N ARG A 65 -9.32 -6.91 -10.97
CA ARG A 65 -8.05 -6.67 -11.67
C ARG A 65 -8.20 -6.79 -13.17
N ARG A 66 -8.90 -7.81 -13.66
CA ARG A 66 -9.17 -7.98 -15.10
C ARG A 66 -9.91 -6.78 -15.68
N LYS A 67 -10.98 -6.31 -15.01
CA LYS A 67 -11.74 -5.12 -15.44
C LYS A 67 -10.87 -3.86 -15.44
N ASN A 68 -10.00 -3.72 -14.45
CA ASN A 68 -9.08 -2.60 -14.36
C ASN A 68 -8.04 -2.64 -15.49
N ASP A 69 -7.44 -3.79 -15.77
CA ASP A 69 -6.47 -3.98 -16.86
C ASP A 69 -7.11 -3.77 -18.23
N GLU A 70 -8.35 -4.25 -18.44
CA GLU A 70 -9.14 -3.97 -19.65
C GLU A 70 -9.46 -2.47 -19.80
N SER A 71 -9.75 -1.79 -18.69
CA SER A 71 -10.00 -0.34 -18.70
C SER A 71 -8.73 0.47 -19.01
N ILE A 72 -7.57 0.01 -18.54
CA ILE A 72 -6.27 0.62 -18.81
C ILE A 72 -5.89 0.37 -20.28
N ASN A 73 -6.04 -0.87 -20.77
CA ASN A 73 -5.75 -1.22 -22.16
C ASN A 73 -6.67 -0.49 -23.15
N ARG A 74 -7.97 -0.29 -22.85
CA ARG A 74 -8.84 0.57 -23.68
C ARG A 74 -8.40 2.03 -23.71
N LYS A 75 -7.86 2.56 -22.61
CA LYS A 75 -7.36 3.94 -22.55
C LYS A 75 -6.05 4.11 -23.33
N LEU A 76 -5.23 3.07 -23.40
CA LEU A 76 -3.95 3.09 -24.12
C LEU A 76 -4.07 2.74 -25.62
N GLY A 77 -5.07 1.94 -26.02
CA GLY A 77 -5.30 1.58 -27.43
C GLY A 77 -6.04 2.62 -28.28
N ASN A 78 -6.45 3.74 -27.69
CA ASN A 78 -7.09 4.87 -28.37
C ASN A 78 -6.11 6.04 -28.64
N TYR A 79 -4.80 5.78 -28.59
CA TYR A 79 -3.73 6.70 -29.00
C TYR A 79 -2.95 6.09 -30.16
#